data_AF-A0A0F2J6F8-F1
#
_entry.id   AF-A0A0F2J6F8-F1
#
_cell.length_a   1.000
_cell.length_b   1.000
_cell.length_c   1.000
_cell.angle_alpha   90.00
_cell.angle_beta   90.00
_cell.angle_gamma   90.00
#
_symmetry.space_group_name_H-M   'P 1'
#
loop_
_entity.id
_entity.type
_entity.pdbx_description
1 polymer ?
#
loop_
_entity_poly.entity_id
_entity_poly.type
_entity_poly.pdbx_seq_one_letter_code
_entity_poly.pdbx_strand_id
1 'polypeptide(L)'
;MAVNEKILHKVRALLNLAQNGGDTASNEAQSALLMAQRLMAENGINEVEVGDSIESSHPKEILDDYATEFEKLSWWKKSLGRVIAQNFRCYSYLNKCNGYTRLAFMGLKEDTEIAIIAFSFATDAIRVGADQFMKVHRKEYLLHHGQRQGISQQREVRTNYVEGWISGLESQYNEQVSREGWGLVLAKDELVTQTYKDMDLKRGQSSQYTRAESSAGQVAYAKGYSDGKGFSSAAHGRLK
;
A
#
# COMPACT_ATOMS: atom_id res chain seq x y z
N MET A 1 6.10 -27.42 21.01
CA MET A 1 5.61 -26.05 20.78
C MET A 1 5.44 -25.93 19.29
N ALA A 2 4.25 -25.65 18.78
CA ALA A 2 4.04 -25.56 17.34
C ALA A 2 4.79 -24.33 16.84
N VAL A 3 5.94 -24.53 16.19
CA VAL A 3 6.65 -23.46 15.52
C VAL A 3 5.69 -22.83 14.53
N ASN A 4 5.53 -21.51 14.58
CA ASN A 4 4.60 -20.81 13.72
C ASN A 4 5.11 -20.94 12.28
N GLU A 5 4.48 -21.79 11.46
CA GLU A 5 4.88 -22.08 10.08
C GLU A 5 5.06 -20.80 9.24
N LYS A 6 4.28 -19.75 9.55
CA LYS A 6 4.41 -18.43 8.90
C LYS A 6 5.73 -17.74 9.22
N ILE A 7 6.25 -17.91 10.44
CA ILE A 7 7.53 -17.33 10.87
C ILE A 7 8.68 -18.13 10.27
N LEU A 8 8.58 -19.46 10.24
CA LEU A 8 9.54 -20.32 9.54
C LEU A 8 9.65 -19.97 8.05
N HIS A 9 8.52 -19.77 7.38
CA HIS A 9 8.49 -19.35 5.97
C HIS A 9 9.19 -17.99 5.76
N LYS A 10 8.96 -17.02 6.65
CA LYS A 10 9.64 -15.70 6.60
C LYS A 10 11.15 -15.81 6.81
N VAL A 11 11.58 -16.60 7.78
CA VAL A 11 13.00 -16.88 8.03
C VAL A 11 13.65 -17.47 6.77
N ARG A 12 13.01 -18.47 6.13
CA ARG A 12 13.52 -19.05 4.88
C ARG A 12 13.61 -18.06 3.74
N ALA A 13 12.57 -17.25 3.54
CA ALA A 13 12.58 -16.25 2.48
C ALA A 13 13.74 -15.26 2.65
N LEU A 14 14.02 -14.84 3.89
CA LEU A 14 15.14 -13.95 4.22
C LEU A 14 16.50 -14.64 4.04
N LEU A 15 16.64 -15.90 4.44
CA LEU A 15 17.88 -16.67 4.25
C LEU A 15 18.19 -16.96 2.77
N ASN A 16 17.17 -17.36 1.98
CA ASN A 16 17.32 -17.57 0.54
C ASN A 16 17.71 -16.29 -0.19
N LEU A 17 17.18 -15.15 0.25
CA LEU A 17 17.54 -13.85 -0.32
C LEU A 17 18.97 -13.43 0.06
N ALA A 18 19.42 -13.70 1.28
CA ALA A 18 20.81 -13.46 1.68
C ALA A 18 21.81 -14.30 0.86
N GLN A 19 21.42 -15.52 0.45
CA GLN A 19 22.27 -16.42 -0.33
C GLN A 19 22.24 -16.16 -1.84
N ASN A 20 21.06 -15.85 -2.40
CA ASN A 20 20.84 -15.81 -3.86
C ASN A 20 20.56 -14.41 -4.42
N GLY A 21 20.37 -13.39 -3.57
CA GLY A 21 19.87 -12.06 -3.94
C GLY A 21 20.85 -11.11 -4.64
N GLY A 22 22.02 -11.57 -5.07
CA GLY A 22 23.06 -10.75 -5.73
C GLY A 22 24.41 -10.81 -5.00
N ASP A 23 25.32 -9.85 -5.26
CA ASP A 23 26.65 -9.80 -4.65
C ASP A 23 26.55 -9.97 -3.12
N THR A 24 27.22 -10.99 -2.59
CA THR A 24 27.22 -11.37 -1.16
C THR A 24 27.71 -10.27 -0.21
N ALA A 25 28.29 -9.19 -0.75
CA ALA A 25 28.74 -8.00 -0.02
C ALA A 25 27.75 -6.81 -0.09
N SER A 26 26.61 -6.96 -0.77
CA SER A 26 25.59 -5.91 -0.80
C SER A 26 24.99 -5.68 0.59
N ASN A 27 24.75 -4.41 0.93
CA ASN A 27 24.01 -4.01 2.13
C ASN A 27 22.66 -4.74 2.27
N GLU A 28 22.10 -5.18 1.13
CA GLU A 28 20.85 -5.91 1.03
C GLU A 28 20.94 -7.35 1.57
N ALA A 29 21.97 -8.11 1.20
CA ALA A 29 22.17 -9.47 1.68
C ALA A 29 22.45 -9.50 3.20
N GLN A 30 23.22 -8.53 3.69
CA GLN A 30 23.53 -8.39 5.12
C GLN A 30 22.29 -8.05 5.94
N SER A 31 21.44 -7.16 5.44
CA SER A 31 20.19 -6.78 6.10
C SER A 31 19.20 -7.95 6.16
N ALA A 32 19.13 -8.76 5.09
CA ALA A 32 18.29 -9.96 5.03
C ALA A 32 18.70 -10.98 6.09
N LEU A 33 20.01 -11.22 6.18
CA LEU A 33 20.61 -12.18 7.11
C LEU A 33 20.38 -11.75 8.57
N LEU A 34 20.60 -10.48 8.90
CA LEU A 34 20.35 -9.94 10.24
C LEU A 34 18.87 -10.06 10.65
N MET A 35 17.95 -9.82 9.72
CA MET A 35 16.52 -9.94 9.99
C MET A 35 16.10 -11.40 10.19
N ALA A 36 16.65 -12.33 9.40
CA ALA A 36 16.43 -13.76 9.58
C ALA A 36 16.92 -14.22 10.96
N GLN A 37 18.14 -13.83 11.33
CA GLN A 37 18.73 -14.14 12.64
C GLN A 37 17.87 -13.61 13.79
N ARG A 38 17.37 -12.37 13.67
CA ARG A 38 16.47 -11.79 14.67
C ARG A 38 15.18 -12.58 14.81
N LEU A 39 14.53 -12.94 13.70
CA LEU A 39 13.30 -13.74 13.72
C LEU A 39 13.52 -15.14 14.29
N MET A 40 14.66 -15.77 14.00
CA MET A 40 15.03 -17.07 14.57
C MET A 40 15.21 -16.96 16.10
N ALA A 41 15.93 -15.95 16.57
CA ALA A 41 16.17 -15.72 17.99
C ALA A 41 14.89 -15.38 18.77
N GLU A 42 14.04 -14.51 18.25
CA GLU A 42 12.77 -14.11 18.89
C GLU A 42 11.77 -15.27 19.01
N ASN A 43 11.86 -16.27 18.13
CA ASN A 43 10.91 -17.38 18.05
C ASN A 43 11.52 -18.74 18.43
N GLY A 44 12.79 -18.77 18.86
CA GLY A 44 13.48 -20.00 19.25
C GLY A 44 13.63 -21.03 18.12
N ILE A 45 13.74 -20.57 16.87
CA ILE A 45 13.82 -21.43 15.67
C ILE A 45 15.26 -21.87 15.46
N ASN A 46 15.49 -23.17 15.35
CA ASN A 46 16.80 -23.75 15.06
C ASN A 46 16.97 -24.07 13.56
N GLU A 47 18.21 -24.14 13.06
CA GLU A 47 18.52 -24.40 11.63
C GLU A 47 17.87 -25.67 11.06
N VAL A 48 17.67 -26.71 11.88
CA VAL A 48 17.03 -27.97 11.46
C VAL A 48 15.57 -27.75 11.05
N GLU A 49 14.84 -26.90 11.76
CA GLU A 49 13.44 -26.58 11.46
C GLU A 49 13.32 -25.77 10.15
N VAL A 50 14.39 -25.10 9.74
CA VAL A 50 14.48 -24.38 8.46
C VAL A 50 14.62 -25.35 7.28
N GLY A 51 15.21 -26.53 7.46
CA GLY A 51 15.38 -27.54 6.40
C GLY A 51 14.12 -28.36 6.10
N ASP A 52 13.34 -28.73 7.12
CA ASP A 52 12.33 -29.80 7.03
C ASP A 52 10.99 -29.43 6.34
N SER A 53 10.74 -28.16 5.97
CA SER A 53 9.56 -27.82 5.14
C SER A 53 9.89 -27.05 3.86
N ILE A 54 11.05 -27.34 3.28
CA ILE A 54 11.39 -27.01 1.89
C ILE A 54 10.45 -27.74 0.90
N GLU A 55 9.75 -28.81 1.33
CA GLU A 55 8.90 -29.65 0.47
C GLU A 55 7.39 -29.31 0.43
N SER A 56 6.86 -28.34 1.19
CA SER A 56 5.45 -27.91 1.02
C SER A 56 5.31 -26.88 -0.11
N SER A 57 5.76 -27.27 -1.31
CA SER A 57 5.68 -26.47 -2.54
C SER A 57 4.26 -26.52 -3.13
N HIS A 58 3.34 -25.75 -2.55
CA HIS A 58 2.22 -25.28 -3.36
C HIS A 58 2.80 -24.39 -4.48
N PRO A 59 2.42 -24.61 -5.75
CA PRO A 59 2.92 -23.80 -6.85
C PRO A 59 2.53 -22.34 -6.60
N LYS A 60 3.50 -21.42 -6.70
CA LYS A 60 3.25 -19.98 -6.60
C LYS A 60 2.27 -19.58 -7.70
N GLU A 61 1.10 -19.11 -7.30
CA GLU A 61 0.03 -18.67 -8.20
C GLU A 61 0.08 -17.14 -8.32
N ILE A 62 0.12 -16.63 -9.55
CA ILE A 62 -0.05 -15.20 -9.82
C ILE A 62 -1.53 -14.91 -9.92
N LEU A 63 -1.98 -13.87 -9.23
CA LEU A 63 -3.28 -13.27 -9.43
C LEU A 63 -3.09 -11.90 -10.09
N ASP A 64 -3.82 -11.67 -11.18
CA ASP A 64 -3.96 -10.40 -11.88
C ASP A 64 -5.44 -10.04 -11.92
N ASP A 65 -5.87 -9.16 -11.00
CA ASP A 65 -7.29 -8.87 -10.80
C ASP A 65 -7.56 -7.37 -10.56
N TYR A 66 -8.81 -6.98 -10.79
CA TYR A 66 -9.26 -5.60 -10.82
C TYR A 66 -9.80 -5.15 -9.46
N ALA A 67 -9.21 -4.09 -8.91
CA ALA A 67 -9.70 -3.44 -7.69
C ALA A 67 -10.85 -2.45 -7.96
N THR A 68 -11.09 -2.10 -9.23
CA THR A 68 -12.20 -1.25 -9.63
C THR A 68 -12.86 -1.76 -10.89
N GLU A 69 -14.16 -1.52 -11.03
CA GLU A 69 -14.85 -1.61 -12.31
C GLU A 69 -14.38 -0.52 -13.29
N PHE A 70 -14.82 -0.61 -14.55
CA PHE A 70 -14.60 0.46 -15.51
C PHE A 70 -15.30 1.76 -15.08
N GLU A 71 -14.52 2.77 -14.70
CA GLU A 71 -15.03 4.05 -14.24
C GLU A 71 -14.20 5.24 -14.77
N LYS A 72 -14.67 6.47 -14.54
CA LYS A 72 -13.84 7.68 -14.67
C LYS A 72 -12.92 7.76 -13.46
N LEU A 73 -11.83 6.99 -13.52
CA LEU A 73 -10.94 6.77 -12.38
C LEU A 73 -10.26 8.08 -11.94
N SER A 74 -10.56 8.47 -10.71
CA SER A 74 -10.01 9.68 -10.08
C SER A 74 -8.49 9.57 -9.90
N TRP A 75 -7.78 10.71 -9.97
CA TRP A 75 -6.33 10.77 -9.79
C TRP A 75 -5.86 10.11 -8.47
N TRP A 76 -6.62 10.32 -7.40
CA TRP A 76 -6.26 9.85 -6.07
C TRP A 76 -6.40 8.33 -5.93
N LYS A 77 -7.34 7.69 -6.63
CA LYS A 77 -7.45 6.22 -6.68
C LYS A 77 -6.20 5.60 -7.32
N LYS A 78 -5.67 6.24 -8.37
CA LYS A 78 -4.40 5.81 -9.00
C LYS A 78 -3.23 5.95 -8.03
N SER A 79 -3.16 7.07 -7.31
CA SER A 79 -2.12 7.31 -6.31
C SER A 79 -2.20 6.33 -5.14
N LEU A 80 -3.40 6.07 -4.63
CA LEU A 80 -3.65 5.12 -3.56
C LEU A 80 -3.26 3.69 -3.97
N GLY A 81 -3.65 3.26 -5.18
CA GLY A 81 -3.28 1.94 -5.69
C GLY A 81 -1.77 1.73 -5.74
N ARG A 82 -1.01 2.76 -6.15
CA ARG A 82 0.45 2.71 -6.14
C ARG A 82 1.01 2.54 -4.72
N VAL A 83 0.55 3.34 -3.75
CA VAL A 83 1.01 3.28 -2.35
C VAL A 83 0.72 1.91 -1.74
N ILE A 84 -0.46 1.36 -2.01
CA ILE A 84 -0.85 0.03 -1.54
C ILE A 84 -0.01 -1.06 -2.20
N ALA A 85 0.14 -1.03 -3.53
CA ALA A 85 0.92 -2.03 -4.25
C ALA A 85 2.37 -2.15 -3.75
N GLN A 86 2.99 -1.01 -3.42
CA GLN A 86 4.33 -0.97 -2.83
C GLN A 86 4.42 -1.67 -1.46
N ASN A 87 3.35 -1.61 -0.65
CA ASN A 87 3.31 -2.20 0.68
C ASN A 87 2.83 -3.67 0.70
N PHE A 88 2.27 -4.16 -0.41
CA PHE A 88 1.74 -5.54 -0.51
C PHE A 88 2.46 -6.35 -1.60
N ARG A 89 3.70 -6.01 -1.97
CA ARG A 89 4.51 -6.81 -2.92
C ARG A 89 3.86 -7.00 -4.31
N CYS A 90 2.92 -6.14 -4.67
CA CYS A 90 2.19 -6.19 -5.95
C CYS A 90 2.64 -5.06 -6.89
N TYR A 91 2.40 -5.23 -8.17
CA TYR A 91 2.30 -4.12 -9.11
C TYR A 91 0.86 -3.61 -9.16
N SER A 92 0.70 -2.30 -9.37
CA SER A 92 -0.59 -1.73 -9.78
C SER A 92 -0.47 -1.15 -11.18
N TYR A 93 -1.44 -1.41 -12.05
CA TYR A 93 -1.49 -0.83 -13.38
C TYR A 93 -2.92 -0.45 -13.79
N LEU A 94 -3.04 0.23 -14.92
CA LEU A 94 -4.32 0.75 -15.41
C LEU A 94 -4.69 0.09 -16.73
N ASN A 95 -5.89 -0.46 -16.79
CA ASN A 95 -6.50 -0.93 -18.02
C ASN A 95 -7.50 0.12 -18.52
N LYS A 96 -7.28 0.65 -19.73
CA LYS A 96 -8.09 1.70 -20.34
C LYS A 96 -8.89 1.14 -21.50
N CYS A 97 -10.20 1.36 -21.48
CA CYS A 97 -11.10 0.95 -22.56
C CYS A 97 -12.17 2.04 -22.77
N ASN A 98 -12.34 2.52 -24.01
CA ASN A 98 -13.40 3.46 -24.41
C ASN A 98 -13.56 4.69 -23.49
N GLY A 99 -12.44 5.28 -23.04
CA GLY A 99 -12.44 6.44 -22.14
C GLY A 99 -12.70 6.13 -20.66
N TYR A 100 -12.98 4.87 -20.32
CA TYR A 100 -13.05 4.36 -18.96
C TYR A 100 -11.72 3.71 -18.55
N THR A 101 -11.45 3.68 -17.26
CA THR A 101 -10.24 3.10 -16.69
C THR A 101 -10.61 2.23 -15.51
N ARG A 102 -9.96 1.08 -15.40
CA ARG A 102 -9.96 0.25 -14.19
C ARG A 102 -8.54 0.07 -13.67
N LEU A 103 -8.42 -0.05 -12.35
CA LEU A 103 -7.16 -0.29 -11.67
C LEU A 103 -7.03 -1.77 -11.36
N ALA A 104 -5.88 -2.35 -11.69
CA ALA A 104 -5.55 -3.75 -11.43
C ALA A 104 -4.38 -3.85 -10.45
N PHE A 105 -4.36 -4.94 -9.69
CA PHE A 105 -3.21 -5.40 -8.92
C PHE A 105 -2.73 -6.73 -9.48
N MET A 106 -1.42 -6.88 -9.62
CA MET A 106 -0.79 -8.13 -10.02
C MET A 106 0.37 -8.50 -9.09
N GLY A 107 0.35 -9.73 -8.59
CA GLY A 107 1.24 -10.22 -7.57
C GLY A 107 0.97 -11.70 -7.27
N LEU A 108 1.62 -12.25 -6.24
CA LEU A 108 1.23 -13.56 -5.73
C LEU A 108 -0.21 -13.48 -5.20
N LYS A 109 -0.98 -14.54 -5.37
CA LYS A 109 -2.41 -14.56 -5.05
C LYS A 109 -2.77 -13.97 -3.69
N GLU A 110 -2.12 -14.44 -2.63
CA GLU A 110 -2.35 -13.98 -1.25
C GLU A 110 -2.07 -12.48 -1.09
N ASP A 111 -0.97 -12.00 -1.67
CA ASP A 111 -0.55 -10.60 -1.64
C ASP A 111 -1.56 -9.70 -2.40
N THR A 112 -1.99 -10.15 -3.59
CA THR A 112 -2.93 -9.43 -4.46
C THR A 112 -4.33 -9.34 -3.84
N GLU A 113 -4.85 -10.45 -3.28
CA GLU A 113 -6.15 -10.46 -2.60
C GLU A 113 -6.18 -9.46 -1.43
N ILE A 114 -5.12 -9.44 -0.61
CA ILE A 114 -5.00 -8.50 0.50
C ILE A 114 -4.87 -7.06 -0.01
N ALA A 115 -4.10 -6.82 -1.09
CA ALA A 115 -3.96 -5.50 -1.69
C ALA A 115 -5.30 -4.93 -2.19
N ILE A 116 -6.13 -5.75 -2.85
CA ILE A 116 -7.47 -5.35 -3.33
C ILE A 116 -8.38 -5.01 -2.15
N ILE A 117 -8.39 -5.86 -1.11
CA ILE A 117 -9.17 -5.62 0.10
C ILE A 117 -8.72 -4.32 0.79
N ALA A 118 -7.41 -4.14 0.98
CA ALA A 118 -6.84 -2.94 1.57
C ALA A 118 -7.18 -1.68 0.76
N PHE A 119 -7.16 -1.77 -0.58
CA PHE A 119 -7.54 -0.68 -1.47
C PHE A 119 -9.01 -0.30 -1.32
N SER A 120 -9.90 -1.29 -1.22
CA SER A 120 -11.33 -1.06 -0.98
C SER A 120 -11.56 -0.34 0.36
N PHE A 121 -11.00 -0.87 1.45
CA PHE A 121 -11.12 -0.26 2.78
C PHE A 121 -10.55 1.16 2.83
N ALA A 122 -9.37 1.40 2.27
CA ALA A 122 -8.76 2.73 2.22
C ALA A 122 -9.61 3.71 1.38
N THR A 123 -10.18 3.25 0.26
CA THR A 123 -11.09 4.05 -0.57
C THR A 123 -12.30 4.53 0.22
N ASP A 124 -12.92 3.64 1.01
CA ASP A 124 -14.07 3.99 1.83
C ASP A 124 -13.69 4.88 3.02
N ALA A 125 -12.55 4.61 3.67
CA ALA A 125 -12.03 5.46 4.74
C ALA A 125 -11.77 6.90 4.26
N ILE A 126 -11.15 7.07 3.08
CA ILE A 126 -10.95 8.38 2.44
C ILE A 126 -12.29 9.07 2.19
N ARG A 127 -13.28 8.36 1.63
CA ARG A 127 -14.60 8.93 1.32
C ARG A 127 -15.30 9.44 2.58
N VAL A 128 -15.39 8.59 3.60
CA VAL A 128 -16.03 8.92 4.89
C VAL A 128 -15.30 10.08 5.57
N GLY A 129 -13.97 10.01 5.66
CA GLY A 129 -13.15 11.06 6.27
C GLY A 129 -13.28 12.40 5.55
N ALA A 130 -13.23 12.39 4.22
CA ALA A 130 -13.39 13.60 3.41
C ALA A 130 -14.79 14.21 3.55
N ASP A 131 -15.84 13.39 3.62
CA ASP A 131 -17.21 13.86 3.81
C ASP A 131 -17.41 14.49 5.20
N GLN A 132 -16.86 13.87 6.24
CA GLN A 132 -16.89 14.39 7.61
C GLN A 132 -16.12 15.72 7.71
N PHE A 133 -14.90 15.76 7.19
CA PHE A 133 -14.09 16.97 7.15
C PHE A 133 -14.81 18.11 6.43
N MET A 134 -15.32 17.84 5.22
CA MET A 134 -16.01 18.86 4.43
C MET A 134 -17.32 19.32 5.07
N LYS A 135 -18.00 18.49 5.86
CA LYS A 135 -19.20 18.89 6.60
C LYS A 135 -18.87 19.95 7.66
N VAL A 136 -17.79 19.73 8.41
CA VAL A 136 -17.31 20.68 9.43
C VAL A 136 -16.82 21.97 8.76
N HIS A 137 -15.94 21.84 7.76
CA HIS A 137 -15.39 22.98 7.03
C HIS A 137 -16.46 23.89 6.40
N ARG A 138 -17.49 23.31 5.76
CA ARG A 138 -18.60 24.11 5.20
C ARG A 138 -19.38 24.87 6.26
N LYS A 139 -19.57 24.30 7.44
CA LYS A 139 -20.28 24.94 8.55
C LYS A 139 -19.46 26.11 9.09
N GLU A 140 -18.17 25.90 9.33
CA GLU A 140 -17.25 26.94 9.81
C GLU A 140 -17.13 28.08 8.80
N TYR A 141 -16.95 27.77 7.52
CA TYR A 141 -16.89 28.78 6.47
C TYR A 141 -18.15 29.64 6.43
N LEU A 142 -19.34 29.03 6.50
CA LEU A 142 -20.61 29.77 6.50
C LEU A 142 -20.73 30.69 7.72
N LEU A 143 -20.30 30.22 8.89
CA LEU A 143 -20.33 31.01 10.13
C LEU A 143 -19.39 32.23 10.06
N HIS A 144 -18.19 32.06 9.49
CA HIS A 144 -17.19 33.14 9.40
C HIS A 144 -17.45 34.13 8.26
N HIS A 145 -17.99 33.68 7.13
CA HIS A 145 -18.15 34.51 5.92
C HIS A 145 -19.59 34.92 5.62
N GLY A 146 -20.58 34.38 6.32
CA GLY A 146 -22.01 34.68 6.09
C GLY A 146 -22.55 34.13 4.75
N GLN A 147 -21.75 33.39 3.99
CA GLN A 147 -22.13 32.83 2.70
C GLN A 147 -21.48 31.46 2.46
N ARG A 148 -22.01 30.70 1.50
CA ARG A 148 -21.46 29.40 1.13
C ARG A 148 -20.18 29.58 0.32
N GLN A 149 -19.19 28.74 0.59
CA GLN A 149 -17.97 28.69 -0.21
C GLN A 149 -18.27 28.25 -1.66
N GLY A 150 -17.56 28.82 -2.63
CA GLY A 150 -17.70 28.43 -4.04
C GLY A 150 -17.34 26.96 -4.29
N ILE A 151 -17.97 26.35 -5.29
CA ILE A 151 -17.82 24.91 -5.58
C ILE A 151 -16.37 24.55 -5.93
N SER A 152 -15.64 25.41 -6.67
CA SER A 152 -14.23 25.17 -7.00
C SER A 152 -13.38 25.06 -5.74
N GLN A 153 -13.49 26.03 -4.84
CA GLN A 153 -12.73 26.06 -3.60
C GLN A 153 -13.07 24.87 -2.71
N GLN A 154 -14.33 24.44 -2.65
CA GLN A 154 -14.72 23.23 -1.91
C GLN A 154 -14.05 21.97 -2.51
N ARG A 155 -13.93 21.88 -3.84
CA ARG A 155 -13.25 20.78 -4.52
C ARG A 155 -11.75 20.79 -4.25
N GLU A 156 -11.13 21.97 -4.25
CA GLU A 156 -9.71 22.15 -3.89
C GLU A 156 -9.44 21.70 -2.46
N VAL A 157 -10.23 22.17 -1.49
CA VAL A 157 -10.10 21.78 -0.08
C VAL A 157 -10.26 20.26 0.09
N ARG A 158 -11.27 19.66 -0.56
CA ARG A 158 -11.45 18.19 -0.54
C ARG A 158 -10.26 17.46 -1.18
N THR A 159 -9.72 17.98 -2.28
CA THR A 159 -8.57 17.41 -2.98
C THR A 159 -7.34 17.38 -2.08
N ASN A 160 -7.05 18.48 -1.39
CA ASN A 160 -5.95 18.57 -0.43
C ASN A 160 -6.13 17.60 0.75
N TYR A 161 -7.36 17.43 1.27
CA TYR A 161 -7.62 16.41 2.31
C TYR A 161 -7.27 15.00 1.83
N VAL A 162 -7.74 14.62 0.64
CA VAL A 162 -7.48 13.28 0.07
C VAL A 162 -5.99 13.07 -0.20
N GLU A 163 -5.30 14.10 -0.71
CA GLU A 163 -3.86 14.09 -0.91
C GLU A 163 -3.09 13.89 0.40
N GLY A 164 -3.47 14.63 1.45
CA GLY A 164 -2.94 14.48 2.79
C GLY A 164 -3.11 13.06 3.28
N TRP A 165 -4.32 12.50 3.15
CA TRP A 165 -4.63 11.14 3.58
C TRP A 165 -3.71 10.09 2.93
N ILE A 166 -3.54 10.14 1.62
CA ILE A 166 -2.65 9.20 0.92
C ILE A 166 -1.19 9.39 1.36
N SER A 167 -0.75 10.64 1.54
CA SER A 167 0.60 10.95 2.04
C SER A 167 0.84 10.42 3.46
N GLY A 168 -0.19 10.50 4.31
CA GLY A 168 -0.15 9.97 5.67
C GLY A 168 -0.02 8.46 5.70
N LEU A 169 -0.78 7.76 4.86
CA LEU A 169 -0.69 6.30 4.70
C LEU A 169 0.71 5.88 4.20
N GLU A 170 1.22 6.54 3.16
CA GLU A 170 2.55 6.27 2.62
C GLU A 170 3.65 6.51 3.68
N SER A 171 3.54 7.60 4.44
CA SER A 171 4.45 7.88 5.56
C SER A 171 4.39 6.78 6.62
N GLN A 172 3.20 6.28 6.97
CA GLN A 172 3.05 5.21 7.94
C GLN A 172 3.71 3.91 7.48
N TYR A 173 3.52 3.53 6.21
CA TYR A 173 4.18 2.35 5.64
C TYR A 173 5.71 2.51 5.64
N ASN A 174 6.23 3.67 5.23
CA ASN A 174 7.67 3.94 5.23
C ASN A 174 8.27 3.89 6.65
N GLU A 175 7.55 4.39 7.65
CA GLU A 175 7.95 4.32 9.06
C GLU A 175 7.97 2.87 9.57
N GLN A 176 6.97 2.05 9.22
CA GLN A 176 6.95 0.63 9.56
C GLN A 176 8.13 -0.11 8.92
N VAL A 177 8.39 0.14 7.63
CA VAL A 177 9.51 -0.44 6.89
C VAL A 177 10.85 -0.08 7.54
N SER A 178 11.04 1.19 7.88
CA SER A 178 12.28 1.68 8.48
C SER A 178 12.49 1.16 9.90
N ARG A 179 11.43 1.12 10.71
CA ARG A 179 11.48 0.67 12.11
C ARG A 179 11.73 -0.82 12.24
N GLU A 180 11.09 -1.62 11.40
CA GLU A 180 11.14 -3.08 11.49
C GLU A 180 12.16 -3.71 10.51
N GLY A 181 12.80 -2.90 9.65
CA GLY A 181 13.74 -3.39 8.64
C GLY A 181 13.06 -4.17 7.49
N TRP A 182 11.76 -3.96 7.25
CA TRP A 182 10.96 -4.77 6.33
C TRP A 182 11.20 -4.52 4.84
N GLY A 183 12.18 -3.69 4.46
CA GLY A 183 12.41 -3.33 3.05
C GLY A 183 12.52 -4.55 2.15
N LEU A 184 13.17 -5.59 2.66
CA LEU A 184 13.37 -6.87 1.97
C LEU A 184 12.14 -7.78 1.98
N VAL A 185 11.35 -7.75 3.05
CA VAL A 185 10.12 -8.53 3.16
C VAL A 185 9.09 -8.06 2.14
N LEU A 186 9.11 -6.78 1.79
CA LEU A 186 8.22 -6.18 0.79
C LEU A 186 8.75 -6.27 -0.64
N ALA A 187 9.89 -6.93 -0.86
CA ALA A 187 10.36 -7.22 -2.20
C ALA A 187 9.37 -8.13 -2.94
N LYS A 188 9.13 -7.79 -4.21
CA LYS A 188 8.26 -8.58 -5.09
C LYS A 188 8.95 -9.88 -5.45
N ASP A 189 8.17 -10.94 -5.60
CA ASP A 189 8.70 -12.21 -6.07
C ASP A 189 9.27 -12.06 -7.50
N GLU A 190 10.29 -12.85 -7.84
CA GLU A 190 10.88 -12.84 -9.18
C GLU A 190 9.83 -13.22 -10.23
N LEU A 191 8.98 -14.20 -9.95
CA LEU A 191 7.89 -14.62 -10.82
C LEU A 191 6.97 -13.43 -11.15
N VAL A 192 6.57 -12.67 -10.13
CA VAL A 192 5.75 -11.46 -10.28
C VAL A 192 6.46 -10.40 -11.13
N THR A 193 7.77 -10.23 -10.90
CA THR A 193 8.58 -9.23 -11.62
C THR A 193 8.72 -9.58 -13.10
N GLN A 194 8.95 -10.85 -13.44
CA GLN A 194 9.04 -11.29 -14.83
C GLN A 194 7.68 -11.17 -15.53
N THR A 195 6.61 -11.68 -14.92
CA THR A 195 5.26 -11.57 -15.49
C THR A 195 4.86 -10.11 -15.74
N TYR A 196 5.23 -9.19 -14.87
CA TYR A 196 4.94 -7.76 -15.08
C TYR A 196 5.70 -7.19 -16.29
N LYS A 197 6.94 -7.62 -16.51
CA LYS A 197 7.73 -7.21 -17.68
C LYS A 197 7.14 -7.77 -18.98
N ASP A 198 6.71 -9.04 -18.95
CA ASP A 198 6.14 -9.74 -20.10
C ASP A 198 4.81 -9.14 -20.57
N MET A 199 4.09 -8.42 -19.69
CA MET A 199 2.88 -7.68 -20.05
C MET A 199 3.14 -6.49 -20.99
N ASP A 200 4.39 -6.04 -21.16
CA ASP A 200 4.81 -4.94 -22.04
C ASP A 200 3.94 -3.67 -21.91
N LEU A 201 3.65 -3.29 -20.66
CA LEU A 201 2.76 -2.18 -20.37
C LEU A 201 3.42 -0.83 -20.72
N LYS A 202 2.69 -0.01 -21.48
CA LYS A 202 3.13 1.36 -21.79
C LYS A 202 3.15 2.23 -20.55
N ARG A 203 4.20 3.05 -20.41
CA ARG A 203 4.30 4.05 -19.34
C ARG A 203 3.10 5.00 -19.41
N GLY A 204 2.31 5.01 -18.34
CA GLY A 204 1.19 5.94 -18.19
C GLY A 204 1.65 7.37 -17.96
N GLN A 205 0.78 8.33 -18.28
CA GLN A 205 0.97 9.72 -17.88
C GLN A 205 0.73 9.87 -16.37
N SER A 206 1.56 10.70 -15.73
CA SER A 206 1.33 11.10 -14.34
C SER A 206 -0.04 11.75 -14.20
N SER A 207 -0.73 11.46 -13.10
CA SER A 207 -1.99 12.14 -12.82
C SER A 207 -1.73 13.61 -12.57
N GLN A 208 -2.44 14.48 -13.28
CA GLN A 208 -2.39 15.92 -13.05
C GLN A 208 -3.47 16.27 -12.02
N TYR A 209 -3.05 16.89 -10.92
CA TYR A 209 -3.91 17.60 -10.00
C TYR A 209 -3.11 18.78 -9.43
N THR A 210 -3.79 19.86 -9.07
CA THR A 210 -3.15 21.04 -8.49
C THR A 210 -3.49 21.06 -7.01
N ARG A 211 -2.47 21.00 -6.15
CA ARG A 211 -2.64 21.31 -4.73
C ARG A 211 -2.95 22.79 -4.60
N ALA A 212 -4.04 23.11 -3.91
CA ALA A 212 -4.33 24.51 -3.61
C ALA A 212 -3.49 24.99 -2.44
N GLU A 213 -2.84 26.14 -2.58
CA GLU A 213 -1.99 26.73 -1.53
C GLU A 213 -2.77 27.57 -0.50
N SER A 214 -4.11 27.51 -0.53
CA SER A 214 -4.94 28.20 0.44
C SER A 214 -4.73 27.70 1.87
N SER A 215 -4.94 28.56 2.87
CA SER A 215 -4.87 28.17 4.29
C SER A 215 -5.81 27.02 4.62
N ALA A 216 -7.05 27.07 4.10
CA ALA A 216 -8.01 25.97 4.21
C ALA A 216 -7.48 24.68 3.57
N GLY A 217 -6.79 24.78 2.43
CA GLY A 217 -6.13 23.65 1.78
C GLY A 217 -5.00 23.05 2.63
N GLN A 218 -4.21 23.87 3.32
CA GLN A 218 -3.14 23.39 4.21
C GLN A 218 -3.72 22.66 5.43
N VAL A 219 -4.76 23.22 6.05
CA VAL A 219 -5.48 22.58 7.17
C VAL A 219 -6.10 21.25 6.73
N ALA A 220 -6.71 21.22 5.55
CA ALA A 220 -7.27 20.02 4.96
C ALA A 220 -6.21 18.94 4.75
N TYR A 221 -5.07 19.30 4.16
CA TYR A 221 -3.94 18.40 3.97
C TYR A 221 -3.43 17.83 5.30
N ALA A 222 -3.19 18.69 6.30
CA ALA A 222 -2.69 18.25 7.61
C ALA A 222 -3.67 17.29 8.30
N LYS A 223 -4.97 17.58 8.25
CA LYS A 223 -5.99 16.69 8.81
C LYS A 223 -6.05 15.37 8.06
N GLY A 224 -6.04 15.41 6.73
CA GLY A 224 -5.97 14.23 5.88
C GLY A 224 -4.75 13.38 6.23
N TYR A 225 -3.57 13.99 6.32
CA TYR A 225 -2.32 13.31 6.68
C TYR A 225 -2.41 12.59 8.03
N SER A 226 -2.95 13.27 9.05
CA SER A 226 -3.17 12.63 10.36
C SER A 226 -4.11 11.42 10.26
N ASP A 227 -5.20 11.54 9.49
CA ASP A 227 -6.19 10.46 9.33
C ASP A 227 -5.61 9.27 8.56
N GLY A 228 -4.85 9.54 7.50
CA GLY A 228 -4.16 8.51 6.71
C GLY A 228 -3.06 7.81 7.50
N LYS A 229 -2.29 8.56 8.28
CA LYS A 229 -1.23 7.99 9.14
C LYS A 229 -1.80 7.13 10.28
N GLY A 230 -2.99 7.49 10.76
CA GLY A 230 -3.73 6.71 11.76
C GLY A 230 -4.51 5.52 11.18
N PHE A 231 -4.51 5.34 9.86
CA PHE A 231 -5.22 4.23 9.23
C PHE A 231 -4.55 2.90 9.62
N SER A 232 -5.31 1.98 10.19
CA SER A 232 -4.83 0.62 10.46
C SER A 232 -5.86 -0.37 9.96
N SER A 233 -5.46 -1.18 8.98
CA SER A 233 -6.26 -2.31 8.50
C SER A 233 -6.52 -3.32 9.63
N ALA A 234 -5.61 -3.42 10.61
CA ALA A 234 -5.76 -4.28 11.78
C ALA A 234 -6.82 -3.78 12.78
N ALA A 235 -7.08 -2.46 12.83
CA ALA A 235 -8.07 -1.89 13.76
C ALA A 235 -9.53 -2.17 13.31
N HIS A 236 -9.75 -2.45 12.03
CA HIS A 236 -11.09 -2.71 11.46
C HIS A 236 -11.30 -4.20 11.11
N GLY A 237 -10.29 -5.04 11.32
CA GLY A 237 -10.31 -6.49 11.18
C GLY A 237 -10.67 -7.25 12.46
N ARG A 238 -11.33 -6.63 13.45
CA ARG A 238 -12.10 -7.40 14.45
C ARG A 238 -13.37 -7.91 13.79
N LEU A 239 -13.23 -8.92 12.96
CA LEU A 239 -14.28 -9.91 12.80
C LEU A 239 -14.52 -10.50 14.19
N LYS A 240 -15.73 -10.27 14.71
CA LYS A 240 -16.29 -11.13 15.75
C LYS A 240 -16.54 -12.50 15.16
#